data_AF-A0A518CFT5-F1
#
_entry.id   AF-A0A518CFT5-F1
#
_cell.length_a   1.000
_cell.length_b   1.000
_cell.length_c   1.000
_cell.angle_alpha   90.00
_cell.angle_beta   90.00
_cell.angle_gamma   90.00
#
_symmetry.space_group_name_H-M   'P 1'
#
loop_
_entity.id
_entity.type
_entity.pdbx_description
1 polymer ?
#
loop_
_entity_poly.entity_id
_entity_poly.type
_entity_poly.pdbx_seq_one_letter_code
_entity_poly.pdbx_strand_id
1 'polypeptide(L)'
;MTIPESQESPFASPAGLDEEADQVRSIMGDYLYNIGQQLGWATLAAYVQAGMLAVLMLTSWMRDQWKAEVLQLVVIAALLVLVGAVGMGLYSVRQLADAFQYDNKKRAVLLFLSVIPWLAVISLFIVIDHARHVLAQQRVPLSGIGVDWLALSNLVKSLFGTTFHEPFSTAQQNQLYNLAFCDDPFLAQAAAIKGSFPWPTLPDLTEVLHSWEDYAGNEMVDARVRIQHCRLLKSQARTLPPLQILAVIWELPGDDDPIFLACYQGGICIFIDRLGECAMVTAPSPKLSAEIEKLLAQADQWLDRVAKYDFPRPAAPPATNARLTFITTQGTRAVEQSWADIYHHPDSRQLVTSIEAVLQAIPDDPSERAL
;
A
#
# COMPACT_ATOMS: atom_id res chain seq x y z
N MET A 1 71.69 -57.95 -18.18
CA MET A 1 70.29 -57.64 -18.48
C MET A 1 69.86 -56.64 -17.41
N THR A 2 69.95 -55.36 -17.73
CA THR A 2 69.69 -54.23 -16.82
C THR A 2 68.19 -53.95 -16.80
N ILE A 3 67.59 -53.98 -15.61
CA ILE A 3 66.17 -53.64 -15.37
C ILE A 3 66.07 -52.11 -15.41
N PRO A 4 65.12 -51.51 -16.16
CA PRO A 4 65.01 -50.05 -16.24
C PRO A 4 64.48 -49.46 -14.93
N GLU A 5 65.10 -48.37 -14.49
CA GLU A 5 64.63 -47.51 -13.38
C GLU A 5 63.20 -47.06 -13.64
N SER A 6 62.32 -47.29 -12.66
CA SER A 6 60.95 -46.81 -12.67
C SER A 6 60.94 -45.29 -12.61
N GLN A 7 60.45 -44.63 -13.67
CA GLN A 7 60.14 -43.21 -13.66
C GLN A 7 59.09 -42.93 -12.59
N GLU A 8 59.48 -42.19 -11.54
CA GLU A 8 58.55 -41.64 -10.56
C GLU A 8 57.57 -40.69 -11.27
N SER A 9 56.29 -40.86 -10.92
CA SER A 9 55.21 -40.03 -11.46
C SER A 9 55.44 -38.56 -11.10
N PRO A 10 55.38 -37.62 -12.07
CA PRO A 10 55.49 -36.18 -11.80
C PRO A 10 54.30 -35.62 -11.00
N PHE A 11 53.33 -36.47 -10.63
CA PHE A 11 52.21 -36.15 -9.76
C PHE A 11 52.34 -36.74 -8.34
N ALA A 12 53.53 -37.24 -7.96
CA ALA A 12 53.78 -37.65 -6.58
C ALA A 12 53.74 -36.40 -5.67
N SER A 13 52.80 -36.40 -4.72
CA SER A 13 52.70 -35.36 -3.69
C SER A 13 54.04 -35.26 -2.92
N PRO A 14 54.44 -34.06 -2.47
CA PRO A 14 55.69 -33.88 -1.73
C PRO A 14 55.72 -34.81 -0.52
N ALA A 15 56.77 -35.63 -0.41
CA ALA A 15 56.89 -36.75 0.53
C ALA A 15 56.97 -36.39 2.03
N GLY A 16 56.47 -35.22 2.46
CA GLY A 16 56.50 -34.77 3.86
C GLY A 16 55.15 -34.37 4.45
N LEU A 17 54.10 -34.18 3.65
CA LEU A 17 52.76 -33.82 4.17
C LEU A 17 51.95 -35.05 4.61
N ASP A 18 52.20 -36.21 3.99
CA ASP A 18 51.47 -37.43 4.30
C ASP A 18 52.02 -38.15 5.55
N GLU A 19 53.29 -37.95 5.93
CA GLU A 19 53.85 -38.59 7.14
C GLU A 19 53.20 -38.09 8.43
N GLU A 20 52.89 -36.79 8.55
CA GLU A 20 52.17 -36.26 9.72
C GLU A 20 50.72 -36.74 9.76
N ALA A 21 50.04 -36.77 8.61
CA ALA A 21 48.68 -37.27 8.50
C ALA A 21 48.60 -38.77 8.85
N ASP A 22 49.57 -39.57 8.39
CA ASP A 22 49.65 -40.99 8.67
C ASP A 22 50.07 -41.29 10.11
N GLN A 23 50.93 -40.47 10.73
CA GLN A 23 51.22 -40.56 12.16
C GLN A 23 49.97 -40.28 13.00
N VAL A 24 49.26 -39.17 12.72
CA VAL A 24 48.02 -38.82 13.43
C VAL A 24 46.95 -39.90 13.22
N ARG A 25 46.84 -40.44 12.01
CA ARG A 25 45.91 -41.52 11.66
C ARG A 25 46.26 -42.83 12.37
N SER A 26 47.54 -43.18 12.51
CA SER A 26 47.99 -44.37 13.24
C SER A 26 47.70 -44.30 14.74
N ILE A 27 47.79 -43.09 15.32
CA ILE A 27 47.56 -42.84 16.75
C ILE A 27 46.06 -42.80 17.05
N MET A 28 45.26 -42.11 16.23
CA MET A 28 43.82 -41.98 16.43
C MET A 28 43.04 -43.22 15.95
N GLY A 29 43.62 -44.01 15.06
CA GLY A 29 42.90 -45.04 14.30
C GLY A 29 42.04 -44.42 13.19
N ASP A 30 41.95 -45.13 12.07
CA ASP A 30 41.27 -44.70 10.84
C ASP A 30 39.84 -44.17 11.06
N TYR A 31 39.14 -44.76 12.02
CA TYR A 31 37.77 -44.38 12.35
C TYR A 31 37.67 -43.00 12.99
N LEU A 32 38.48 -42.70 14.01
CA LEU A 32 38.45 -41.41 14.70
C LEU A 32 39.06 -40.29 13.84
N TYR A 33 40.04 -40.63 13.00
CA TYR A 33 40.61 -39.70 12.04
C TYR A 33 39.57 -39.21 11.01
N ASN A 34 38.78 -40.13 10.44
CA ASN A 34 37.71 -39.78 9.51
C ASN A 34 36.58 -38.96 10.18
N ILE A 35 36.24 -39.27 11.42
CA ILE A 35 35.28 -38.46 12.19
C ILE A 35 35.82 -37.06 12.43
N GLY A 36 37.10 -36.92 12.79
CA GLY A 36 37.74 -35.62 12.99
C GLY A 36 37.71 -34.73 11.74
N GLN A 37 37.95 -35.31 10.56
CA GLN A 37 37.84 -34.59 9.29
C GLN A 37 36.40 -34.16 8.98
N GLN A 38 35.42 -35.02 9.22
CA GLN A 38 34.01 -34.70 8.98
C GLN A 38 33.46 -33.67 9.98
N LEU A 39 33.93 -33.70 11.23
CA LEU A 39 33.54 -32.75 12.26
C LEU A 39 33.96 -31.33 11.90
N GLY A 40 35.16 -31.14 11.33
CA GLY A 40 35.62 -29.83 10.85
C GLY A 40 34.66 -29.21 9.82
N TRP A 41 34.16 -30.01 8.88
CA TRP A 41 33.18 -29.56 7.88
C TRP A 41 31.81 -29.29 8.48
N ALA A 42 31.34 -30.12 9.42
CA ALA A 42 30.08 -29.89 10.13
C ALA A 42 30.13 -28.59 10.96
N THR A 43 31.26 -28.32 11.61
CA THR A 43 31.50 -27.08 12.36
C THR A 43 31.51 -25.86 11.43
N LEU A 44 32.14 -25.96 10.25
CA LEU A 44 32.12 -24.90 9.25
C LEU A 44 30.69 -24.60 8.76
N ALA A 45 29.89 -25.64 8.48
CA ALA A 45 28.49 -25.49 8.08
C ALA A 45 27.65 -24.80 9.17
N ALA A 46 27.86 -25.15 10.44
CA ALA A 46 27.20 -24.51 11.56
C ALA A 46 27.58 -23.02 11.69
N TYR A 47 28.86 -22.66 11.48
CA TYR A 47 29.29 -21.26 11.46
C TYR A 47 28.66 -20.46 10.32
N VAL A 48 28.50 -21.05 9.13
CA VAL A 48 27.82 -20.41 8.01
C VAL A 48 26.34 -20.16 8.32
N GLN A 49 25.64 -21.12 8.93
CA GLN A 49 24.25 -20.93 9.36
C GLN A 49 24.12 -19.83 10.43
N ALA A 50 25.01 -19.81 11.42
CA ALA A 50 25.02 -18.77 12.45
C ALA A 50 25.32 -17.37 11.87
N GLY A 51 26.25 -17.28 10.92
CA GLY A 51 26.56 -16.03 10.21
C GLY A 51 25.39 -15.51 9.39
N MET A 52 24.65 -16.42 8.74
CA MET A 52 23.45 -16.05 7.97
C MET A 52 22.32 -15.54 8.87
N LEU A 53 22.11 -16.14 10.05
CA LEU A 53 21.19 -15.65 11.08
C LEU A 53 21.59 -14.28 11.62
N ALA A 54 22.89 -14.03 11.84
CA ALA A 54 23.39 -12.74 12.30
C ALA A 54 23.19 -11.63 11.26
N VAL A 55 23.37 -11.92 9.95
CA VAL A 55 23.08 -10.98 8.87
C VAL A 55 21.58 -10.67 8.77
N LEU A 56 20.71 -11.67 8.96
CA LEU A 56 19.26 -11.47 9.03
C LEU A 56 18.86 -10.59 10.23
N MET A 57 19.54 -10.72 11.38
CA MET A 57 19.31 -9.83 12.53
C MET A 57 19.81 -8.40 12.27
N LEU A 58 21.01 -8.23 11.70
CA LEU A 58 21.59 -6.91 11.42
C LEU A 58 20.83 -6.13 10.34
N THR A 59 20.25 -6.82 9.35
CA THR A 59 19.43 -6.19 8.30
C THR A 59 18.10 -5.66 8.82
N SER A 60 17.60 -6.14 9.97
CA SER A 60 16.39 -5.59 10.62
C SER A 60 16.54 -4.12 11.05
N TRP A 61 17.77 -3.62 11.20
CA TRP A 61 18.09 -2.31 11.79
C TRP A 61 18.32 -1.16 10.78
N MET A 62 18.35 -1.44 9.47
CA MET A 62 18.64 -0.45 8.40
C MET A 62 17.37 0.26 7.87
N ARG A 63 17.44 1.17 6.88
CA ARG A 63 16.28 1.93 6.35
C ARG A 63 15.70 1.26 5.07
N ASP A 64 14.40 1.40 4.84
CA ASP A 64 13.53 0.42 4.16
C ASP A 64 13.86 -0.01 2.72
N GLN A 65 14.39 0.87 1.86
CA GLN A 65 14.63 0.50 0.46
C GLN A 65 15.97 -0.21 0.26
N TRP A 66 17.03 0.29 0.91
CA TRP A 66 18.35 -0.38 0.87
C TRP A 66 18.32 -1.74 1.59
N LYS A 67 17.46 -1.85 2.62
CA LYS A 67 17.10 -3.12 3.28
C LYS A 67 16.68 -4.20 2.30
N ALA A 68 15.78 -3.88 1.37
CA ALA A 68 15.21 -4.85 0.44
C ALA A 68 16.25 -5.34 -0.57
N GLU A 69 17.06 -4.45 -1.12
CA GLU A 69 18.09 -4.79 -2.11
C GLU A 69 19.25 -5.59 -1.50
N VAL A 70 19.73 -5.18 -0.33
CA VAL A 70 20.78 -5.92 0.39
C VAL A 70 20.27 -7.28 0.85
N LEU A 71 19.04 -7.35 1.39
CA LEU A 71 18.44 -8.62 1.79
C LEU A 71 18.27 -9.56 0.58
N GLN A 72 17.85 -9.04 -0.57
CA GLN A 72 17.74 -9.83 -1.80
C GLN A 72 19.09 -10.40 -2.23
N LEU A 73 20.16 -9.59 -2.24
CA LEU A 73 21.50 -10.07 -2.57
C LEU A 73 22.01 -11.11 -1.56
N VAL A 74 21.76 -10.91 -0.27
CA VAL A 74 22.11 -11.88 0.79
C VAL A 74 21.34 -13.19 0.61
N VAL A 75 20.05 -13.14 0.30
CA VAL A 75 19.23 -14.34 0.04
C VAL A 75 19.72 -15.08 -1.20
N ILE A 76 20.06 -14.37 -2.29
CA ILE A 76 20.63 -14.97 -3.50
C ILE A 76 21.99 -15.63 -3.19
N ALA A 77 22.88 -14.91 -2.49
CA ALA A 77 24.19 -15.45 -2.10
C ALA A 77 24.04 -16.69 -1.21
N ALA A 78 23.12 -16.66 -0.26
CA ALA A 78 22.82 -17.79 0.60
C ALA A 78 22.25 -18.99 -0.18
N LEU A 79 21.37 -18.75 -1.15
CA LEU A 79 20.87 -19.80 -2.04
C LEU A 79 21.99 -20.43 -2.87
N LEU A 80 22.93 -19.64 -3.38
CA LEU A 80 24.11 -20.15 -4.09
C LEU A 80 25.01 -21.00 -3.18
N VAL A 81 25.25 -20.54 -1.95
CA VAL A 81 26.01 -21.30 -0.94
C VAL A 81 25.28 -22.61 -0.59
N LEU A 82 23.95 -22.59 -0.46
CA LEU A 82 23.14 -23.77 -0.19
C LEU A 82 23.21 -24.79 -1.33
N VAL A 83 23.14 -24.33 -2.59
CA VAL A 83 23.31 -25.18 -3.78
C VAL A 83 24.71 -25.82 -3.79
N GLY A 84 25.75 -25.05 -3.50
CA GLY A 84 27.12 -25.57 -3.39
C GLY A 84 27.28 -26.58 -2.25
N ALA A 85 26.76 -26.27 -1.06
CA ALA A 85 26.79 -27.16 0.11
C ALA A 85 26.10 -28.51 -0.17
N VAL A 86 25.07 -28.53 -1.02
CA VAL A 86 24.39 -29.77 -1.40
C VAL A 86 25.09 -30.52 -2.49
N GLY A 87 25.66 -29.85 -3.49
CA GLY A 87 26.54 -30.54 -4.43
C GLY A 87 27.61 -31.33 -3.66
N MET A 88 28.17 -30.70 -2.64
CA MET A 88 29.14 -31.32 -1.73
C MET A 88 28.52 -32.37 -0.79
N GLY A 89 27.31 -32.16 -0.28
CA GLY A 89 26.59 -33.12 0.57
C GLY A 89 26.22 -34.41 -0.17
N LEU A 90 25.69 -34.30 -1.39
CA LEU A 90 25.41 -35.43 -2.27
C LEU A 90 26.70 -36.18 -2.64
N TYR A 91 27.77 -35.45 -2.91
CA TYR A 91 29.09 -36.03 -3.15
C TYR A 91 29.62 -36.78 -1.92
N SER A 92 29.46 -36.20 -0.73
CA SER A 92 29.85 -36.82 0.54
C SER A 92 29.04 -38.07 0.85
N VAL A 93 27.72 -38.04 0.65
CA VAL A 93 26.83 -39.21 0.81
C VAL A 93 27.24 -40.33 -0.13
N ARG A 94 27.61 -40.01 -1.37
CA ARG A 94 28.13 -40.99 -2.33
C ARG A 94 29.44 -41.61 -1.86
N GLN A 95 30.39 -40.80 -1.42
CA GLN A 95 31.68 -41.28 -0.86
C GLN A 95 31.47 -42.16 0.37
N LEU A 96 30.54 -41.78 1.26
CA LEU A 96 30.21 -42.55 2.46
C LEU A 96 29.59 -43.91 2.09
N ALA A 97 28.66 -43.91 1.13
CA ALA A 97 28.06 -45.13 0.60
C ALA A 97 29.09 -46.09 -0.05
N ASP A 98 30.10 -45.54 -0.72
CA ASP A 98 31.21 -46.30 -1.31
C ASP A 98 32.10 -46.89 -0.21
N ALA A 99 32.43 -46.12 0.83
CA ALA A 99 33.24 -46.55 1.98
C ALA A 99 32.58 -47.69 2.78
N PHE A 100 31.26 -47.65 2.98
CA PHE A 100 30.52 -48.70 3.69
C PHE A 100 30.18 -49.92 2.83
N GLN A 101 30.65 -49.97 1.57
CA GLN A 101 30.35 -51.03 0.60
C GLN A 101 28.84 -51.31 0.48
N TYR A 102 28.01 -50.27 0.58
CA TYR A 102 26.57 -50.43 0.46
C TYR A 102 26.19 -50.95 -0.92
N ASP A 103 25.22 -51.87 -0.94
CA ASP A 103 24.63 -52.34 -2.18
C ASP A 103 23.85 -51.20 -2.87
N ASN A 104 23.61 -51.36 -4.17
CA ASN A 104 22.96 -50.32 -4.97
C ASN A 104 21.60 -49.89 -4.40
N LYS A 105 20.90 -50.79 -3.70
CA LYS A 105 19.61 -50.50 -3.05
C LYS A 105 19.77 -49.51 -1.89
N LYS A 106 20.72 -49.73 -0.98
CA LYS A 106 20.97 -48.83 0.16
C LYS A 106 21.50 -47.47 -0.31
N ARG A 107 22.34 -47.44 -1.36
CA ARG A 107 22.82 -46.18 -1.97
C ARG A 107 21.66 -45.35 -2.52
N ALA A 108 20.72 -45.98 -3.22
CA ALA A 108 19.55 -45.30 -3.77
C ALA A 108 18.67 -44.70 -2.66
N VAL A 109 18.48 -45.41 -1.54
CA VAL A 109 17.71 -44.91 -0.39
C VAL A 109 18.39 -43.69 0.26
N LEU A 110 19.71 -43.72 0.46
CA LEU A 110 20.46 -42.60 1.04
C LEU A 110 20.43 -41.36 0.15
N LEU A 111 20.60 -41.53 -1.17
CA LEU A 111 20.45 -40.45 -2.13
C LEU A 111 19.02 -39.91 -2.14
N PHE A 112 18.00 -40.77 -2.10
CA PHE A 112 16.61 -40.33 -2.03
C PHE A 112 16.31 -39.50 -0.77
N LEU A 113 16.77 -39.95 0.40
CA LEU A 113 16.58 -39.22 1.66
C LEU A 113 17.27 -37.85 1.65
N SER A 114 18.40 -37.71 0.96
CA SER A 114 19.11 -36.44 0.82
C SER A 114 18.38 -35.41 -0.05
N VAL A 115 17.37 -35.83 -0.84
CA VAL A 115 16.53 -34.94 -1.65
C VAL A 115 15.36 -34.36 -0.84
N ILE A 116 14.99 -34.94 0.31
CA ILE A 116 13.83 -34.48 1.11
C ILE A 116 13.94 -32.99 1.51
N PRO A 117 15.08 -32.47 2.00
CA PRO A 117 15.23 -31.04 2.30
C PRO A 117 15.05 -30.13 1.07
N TRP A 118 15.29 -30.63 -0.14
CA TRP A 118 15.11 -29.89 -1.38
C TRP A 118 13.67 -29.71 -1.77
N LEU A 119 12.84 -30.72 -1.51
CA LEU A 119 11.40 -30.60 -1.70
C LEU A 119 10.82 -29.48 -0.85
N ALA A 120 11.38 -29.23 0.35
CA ALA A 120 10.96 -28.11 1.19
C ALA A 120 11.32 -26.73 0.57
N VAL A 121 12.52 -26.57 0.00
CA VAL A 121 12.94 -25.32 -0.67
C VAL A 121 12.09 -25.08 -1.92
N ILE A 122 11.90 -26.10 -2.76
CA ILE A 122 11.05 -25.99 -3.96
C ILE A 122 9.60 -25.65 -3.56
N SER A 123 9.08 -26.30 -2.51
CA SER A 123 7.73 -25.98 -1.98
C SER A 123 7.64 -24.54 -1.50
N LEU A 124 8.67 -24.01 -0.83
CA LEU A 124 8.71 -22.61 -0.41
C LEU A 124 8.69 -21.65 -1.62
N PHE A 125 9.43 -21.94 -2.69
CA PHE A 125 9.37 -21.16 -3.93
C PHE A 125 7.98 -21.19 -4.57
N ILE A 126 7.33 -22.35 -4.60
CA ILE A 126 5.95 -22.48 -5.10
C ILE A 126 4.98 -21.64 -4.25
N VAL A 127 5.12 -21.66 -2.93
CA VAL A 127 4.28 -20.85 -2.02
C VAL A 127 4.53 -19.36 -2.23
N ILE A 128 5.78 -18.92 -2.38
CA ILE A 128 6.14 -17.52 -2.65
C ILE A 128 5.59 -17.07 -4.00
N ASP A 129 5.74 -17.88 -5.05
CA ASP A 129 5.21 -17.58 -6.39
C ASP A 129 3.69 -17.49 -6.38
N HIS A 130 3.02 -18.44 -5.72
CA HIS A 130 1.57 -18.41 -5.55
C HIS A 130 1.12 -17.16 -4.78
N ALA A 131 1.78 -16.82 -3.67
CA ALA A 131 1.48 -15.61 -2.91
C ALA A 131 1.68 -14.34 -3.74
N ARG A 132 2.75 -14.27 -4.55
CA ARG A 132 2.96 -13.17 -5.51
C ARG A 132 1.84 -13.10 -6.53
N HIS A 133 1.38 -14.24 -7.04
CA HIS A 133 0.30 -14.25 -8.01
C HIS A 133 -1.02 -13.75 -7.40
N VAL A 134 -1.32 -14.15 -6.16
CA VAL A 134 -2.47 -13.63 -5.39
C VAL A 134 -2.32 -12.13 -5.12
N LEU A 135 -1.15 -11.66 -4.68
CA LEU A 135 -0.90 -10.23 -4.43
C LEU A 135 -0.99 -9.40 -5.72
N ALA A 136 -0.52 -9.94 -6.85
CA ALA A 136 -0.63 -9.31 -8.16
C ALA A 136 -2.08 -9.25 -8.65
N GLN A 137 -2.89 -10.28 -8.38
CA GLN A 137 -4.34 -10.26 -8.64
C GLN A 137 -5.03 -9.17 -7.80
N GLN A 138 -4.56 -8.95 -6.57
CA GLN A 138 -4.99 -7.85 -5.69
C GLN A 138 -4.34 -6.50 -6.03
N ARG A 139 -3.60 -6.40 -7.16
CA ARG A 139 -2.93 -5.19 -7.65
C ARG A 139 -1.96 -4.54 -6.67
N VAL A 140 -1.39 -5.31 -5.74
CA VAL A 140 -0.29 -4.84 -4.89
C VAL A 140 0.94 -4.63 -5.78
N PRO A 141 1.58 -3.44 -5.76
CA PRO A 141 2.76 -3.21 -6.57
C PRO A 141 3.92 -4.10 -6.08
N LEU A 142 4.46 -4.92 -6.96
CA LEU A 142 5.60 -5.81 -6.71
C LEU A 142 6.82 -5.29 -7.47
N SER A 143 7.98 -5.24 -6.81
CA SER A 143 9.27 -4.88 -7.43
C SER A 143 10.27 -6.00 -7.15
N GLY A 144 10.80 -6.61 -8.21
CA GLY A 144 11.68 -7.78 -8.10
C GLY A 144 11.00 -8.95 -7.37
N ILE A 145 11.62 -9.45 -6.30
CA ILE A 145 11.14 -10.61 -5.52
C ILE A 145 10.18 -10.18 -4.37
N GLY A 146 10.11 -8.88 -4.05
CA GLY A 146 9.34 -8.36 -2.93
C GLY A 146 8.17 -7.46 -3.31
N VAL A 147 7.47 -6.99 -2.28
CA VAL A 147 6.51 -5.88 -2.37
C VAL A 147 7.28 -4.59 -2.61
N ASP A 148 6.86 -3.79 -3.57
CA ASP A 148 7.38 -2.43 -3.74
C ASP A 148 6.79 -1.56 -2.62
N TRP A 149 7.46 -1.54 -1.47
CA TRP A 149 6.99 -0.81 -0.30
C TRP A 149 6.86 0.70 -0.55
N LEU A 150 7.64 1.25 -1.48
CA LEU A 150 7.54 2.68 -1.82
C LEU A 150 6.31 2.92 -2.69
N ALA A 151 6.09 2.12 -3.74
CA ALA A 151 4.87 2.22 -4.54
C ALA A 151 3.64 1.87 -3.71
N LEU A 152 3.70 0.87 -2.83
CA LEU A 152 2.62 0.53 -1.91
C LEU A 152 2.41 1.66 -0.89
N SER A 153 3.45 2.25 -0.32
CA SER A 153 3.32 3.40 0.59
C SER A 153 2.75 4.62 -0.11
N ASN A 154 3.13 4.88 -1.36
CA ASN A 154 2.57 5.96 -2.17
C ASN A 154 1.13 5.66 -2.57
N LEU A 155 0.81 4.41 -2.91
CA LEU A 155 -0.54 3.94 -3.16
C LEU A 155 -1.39 4.12 -1.90
N VAL A 156 -0.93 3.63 -0.75
CA VAL A 156 -1.51 3.82 0.58
C VAL A 156 -1.64 5.30 0.91
N LYS A 157 -0.63 6.15 0.72
CA LYS A 157 -0.73 7.60 0.95
C LYS A 157 -1.58 8.33 -0.09
N SER A 158 -1.79 7.77 -1.27
CA SER A 158 -2.67 8.35 -2.30
C SER A 158 -4.12 7.93 -2.10
N LEU A 159 -4.33 6.70 -1.61
CA LEU A 159 -5.62 6.15 -1.23
C LEU A 159 -6.06 6.64 0.15
N PHE A 160 -5.10 6.91 1.04
CA PHE A 160 -5.28 7.18 2.46
C PHE A 160 -4.42 8.37 2.90
N GLY A 161 -4.17 9.32 2.00
CA GLY A 161 -3.57 10.62 2.33
C GLY A 161 -4.57 11.46 3.08
N THR A 162 -4.85 11.05 4.31
CA THR A 162 -5.83 11.65 5.20
C THR A 162 -5.16 12.84 5.86
N THR A 163 -5.14 13.99 5.17
CA THR A 163 -5.02 15.24 5.91
C THR A 163 -6.35 15.46 6.61
N PHE A 164 -6.53 14.78 7.74
CA PHE A 164 -7.59 15.08 8.68
C PHE A 164 -7.27 16.45 9.26
N HIS A 165 -8.10 17.43 8.93
CA HIS A 165 -7.93 18.82 9.36
C HIS A 165 -8.88 19.11 10.50
N GLU A 166 -8.44 19.95 11.43
CA GLU A 166 -9.21 20.31 12.62
C GLU A 166 -9.51 21.81 12.68
N PRO A 167 -10.28 22.37 11.72
CA PRO A 167 -10.58 23.80 11.72
C PRO A 167 -11.61 24.22 12.77
N PHE A 168 -12.27 23.27 13.42
CA PHE A 168 -13.31 23.53 14.43
C PHE A 168 -12.90 23.07 15.82
N SER A 169 -13.54 23.65 16.83
CA SER A 169 -13.32 23.34 18.24
C SER A 169 -13.73 21.92 18.67
N THR A 170 -14.69 21.28 18.00
CA THR A 170 -15.19 19.93 18.38
C THR A 170 -14.79 18.83 17.38
N ALA A 171 -14.56 17.62 17.91
CA ALA A 171 -14.24 16.45 17.09
C ALA A 171 -15.36 16.06 16.11
N GLN A 172 -16.63 16.28 16.47
CA GLN A 172 -17.78 15.97 15.61
C GLN A 172 -17.84 16.90 14.39
N GLN A 173 -17.63 18.21 14.58
CA GLN A 173 -17.54 19.19 13.49
C GLN A 173 -16.38 18.85 12.56
N ASN A 174 -15.21 18.54 13.13
CA ASN A 174 -14.04 18.14 12.34
C ASN A 174 -14.30 16.84 11.57
N GLN A 175 -14.97 15.86 12.17
CA GLN A 175 -15.33 14.64 11.46
C GLN A 175 -16.26 14.92 10.27
N LEU A 176 -17.28 15.75 10.46
CA LEU A 176 -18.24 16.13 9.42
C LEU A 176 -17.57 16.95 8.30
N TYR A 177 -16.71 17.91 8.68
CA TYR A 177 -15.89 18.70 7.76
C TYR A 177 -15.03 17.81 6.87
N ASN A 178 -14.31 16.85 7.44
CA ASN A 178 -13.46 15.94 6.67
C ASN A 178 -14.28 14.97 5.80
N LEU A 179 -15.41 14.45 6.31
CA LEU A 179 -16.32 13.59 5.54
C LEU A 179 -16.83 14.29 4.29
N ALA A 180 -17.16 15.58 4.39
CA ALA A 180 -17.78 16.32 3.30
C ALA A 180 -16.91 16.38 2.02
N PHE A 181 -15.59 16.35 2.13
CA PHE A 181 -14.74 16.32 0.95
C PHE A 181 -14.73 14.97 0.25
N CYS A 182 -15.20 13.89 0.89
CA CYS A 182 -15.25 12.52 0.40
C CYS A 182 -13.88 11.96 -0.04
N ASP A 183 -12.78 12.54 0.44
CA ASP A 183 -11.40 12.24 0.01
C ASP A 183 -10.75 11.11 0.81
N ASP A 184 -11.35 10.74 1.95
CA ASP A 184 -10.96 9.60 2.77
C ASP A 184 -12.03 8.49 2.73
N PRO A 185 -11.77 7.36 2.04
CA PRO A 185 -12.70 6.25 1.97
C PRO A 185 -12.87 5.53 3.31
N PHE A 186 -11.85 5.51 4.17
CA PHE A 186 -11.95 4.88 5.49
C PHE A 186 -12.81 5.68 6.43
N LEU A 187 -12.66 7.01 6.44
CA LEU A 187 -13.51 7.88 7.24
C LEU A 187 -14.98 7.72 6.85
N ALA A 188 -15.26 7.68 5.54
CA ALA A 188 -16.60 7.46 5.03
C ALA A 188 -17.15 6.06 5.36
N GLN A 189 -16.35 5.01 5.23
CA GLN A 189 -16.75 3.66 5.62
C GLN A 189 -17.02 3.57 7.13
N ALA A 190 -16.16 4.17 7.95
CA ALA A 190 -16.34 4.22 9.41
C ALA A 190 -17.61 4.99 9.80
N ALA A 191 -17.92 6.10 9.12
CA ALA A 191 -19.15 6.86 9.33
C ALA A 191 -20.39 6.03 8.96
N ALA A 192 -20.37 5.33 7.83
CA ALA A 192 -21.45 4.44 7.40
C ALA A 192 -21.68 3.28 8.38
N ILE A 193 -20.60 2.63 8.87
CA ILE A 193 -20.69 1.51 9.82
C ILE A 193 -21.22 1.96 11.18
N LYS A 194 -20.72 3.09 11.70
CA LYS A 194 -21.13 3.61 13.00
C LYS A 194 -22.56 4.17 12.98
N GLY A 195 -23.05 4.56 11.80
CA GLY A 195 -24.33 5.27 11.66
C GLY A 195 -24.33 6.62 12.38
N SER A 196 -23.15 7.21 12.62
CA SER A 196 -23.02 8.48 13.35
C SER A 196 -23.48 9.70 12.55
N PHE A 197 -23.62 9.51 11.23
CA PHE A 197 -24.18 10.46 10.28
C PHE A 197 -24.96 9.64 9.24
N PRO A 198 -25.97 10.21 8.55
CA PRO A 198 -26.68 9.56 7.45
C PRO A 198 -25.81 9.46 6.18
N TRP A 199 -24.71 8.71 6.30
CA TRP A 199 -23.72 8.47 5.26
C TRP A 199 -24.08 7.22 4.46
N PRO A 200 -23.99 7.23 3.12
CA PRO A 200 -24.34 6.09 2.30
C PRO A 200 -23.38 4.94 2.57
N THR A 201 -23.92 3.73 2.61
CA THR A 201 -23.10 2.52 2.58
C THR A 201 -22.27 2.52 1.31
N LEU A 202 -20.96 2.46 1.46
CA LEU A 202 -20.06 2.34 0.33
C LEU A 202 -20.12 0.91 -0.20
N PRO A 203 -20.19 0.71 -1.53
CA PRO A 203 -19.95 -0.59 -2.13
C PRO A 203 -18.61 -1.13 -1.64
N ASP A 204 -18.54 -2.46 -1.45
CA ASP A 204 -17.28 -3.09 -1.11
C ASP A 204 -16.29 -2.88 -2.27
N LEU A 205 -15.26 -2.07 -2.01
CA LEU A 205 -14.23 -1.75 -3.00
C LEU A 205 -13.40 -2.98 -3.39
N THR A 206 -13.57 -4.12 -2.72
CA THR A 206 -12.91 -5.39 -3.07
C THR A 206 -13.72 -6.27 -4.03
N GLU A 207 -15.00 -5.97 -4.26
CA GLU A 207 -15.84 -6.75 -5.16
C GLU A 207 -15.47 -6.48 -6.63
N VAL A 208 -14.78 -7.45 -7.23
CA VAL A 208 -14.30 -7.43 -8.64
C VAL A 208 -15.45 -7.36 -9.66
N LEU A 209 -16.68 -7.72 -9.26
CA LEU A 209 -17.81 -7.93 -10.16
C LEU A 209 -18.57 -6.65 -10.56
N HIS A 210 -18.39 -5.55 -9.84
CA HIS A 210 -19.00 -4.27 -10.20
C HIS A 210 -17.97 -3.36 -10.86
N SER A 211 -18.27 -2.85 -12.05
CA SER A 211 -17.38 -1.87 -12.67
C SER A 211 -17.52 -0.55 -11.90
N TRP A 212 -16.42 -0.07 -11.30
CA TRP A 212 -16.40 1.24 -10.64
C TRP A 212 -16.83 2.37 -11.59
N GLU A 213 -16.69 2.15 -12.90
CA GLU A 213 -17.23 3.01 -13.94
C GLU A 213 -18.75 3.16 -13.89
N ASP A 214 -19.49 2.08 -13.62
CA ASP A 214 -20.95 2.13 -13.52
C ASP A 214 -21.38 3.04 -12.37
N TYR A 215 -20.74 2.93 -11.21
CA TYR A 215 -21.04 3.81 -10.07
C TYR A 215 -20.60 5.25 -10.32
N ALA A 216 -19.42 5.47 -10.87
CA ALA A 216 -18.91 6.82 -11.12
C ALA A 216 -19.79 7.59 -12.12
N GLY A 217 -20.27 6.93 -13.17
CA GLY A 217 -21.05 7.52 -14.25
C GLY A 217 -22.56 7.56 -14.03
N ASN A 218 -23.12 6.81 -13.08
CA ASN A 218 -24.56 6.72 -12.87
C ASN A 218 -25.10 7.88 -12.01
N GLU A 219 -25.87 8.77 -12.63
CA GLU A 219 -26.47 9.93 -11.96
C GLU A 219 -27.49 9.58 -10.86
N MET A 220 -28.01 8.35 -10.86
CA MET A 220 -28.92 7.86 -9.82
C MET A 220 -28.19 7.45 -8.52
N VAL A 221 -26.86 7.35 -8.57
CA VAL A 221 -26.04 7.04 -7.39
C VAL A 221 -25.76 8.32 -6.61
N ASP A 222 -25.77 8.23 -5.27
CA ASP A 222 -25.41 9.34 -4.38
C ASP A 222 -24.07 9.97 -4.79
N ALA A 223 -24.05 11.30 -4.95
CA ALA A 223 -22.89 12.02 -5.42
C ALA A 223 -21.63 11.77 -4.58
N ARG A 224 -21.76 11.55 -3.27
CA ARG A 224 -20.62 11.24 -2.38
C ARG A 224 -19.98 9.90 -2.74
N VAL A 225 -20.80 8.90 -3.08
CA VAL A 225 -20.35 7.59 -3.57
C VAL A 225 -19.69 7.76 -4.95
N ARG A 226 -20.30 8.55 -5.85
CA ARG A 226 -19.74 8.84 -7.18
C ARG A 226 -18.36 9.50 -7.10
N ILE A 227 -18.19 10.48 -6.19
CA ILE A 227 -16.92 11.18 -5.95
C ILE A 227 -15.81 10.18 -5.58
N GLN A 228 -16.09 9.27 -4.65
CA GLN A 228 -15.11 8.28 -4.22
C GLN A 228 -14.72 7.31 -5.33
N HIS A 229 -15.70 6.85 -6.13
CA HIS A 229 -15.42 6.00 -7.28
C HIS A 229 -14.60 6.74 -8.35
N CYS A 230 -14.91 8.01 -8.63
CA CYS A 230 -14.10 8.83 -9.53
C CYS A 230 -12.65 8.96 -9.04
N ARG A 231 -12.43 9.18 -7.74
CA ARG A 231 -11.09 9.22 -7.16
C ARG A 231 -10.36 7.88 -7.29
N LEU A 232 -11.05 6.77 -7.05
CA LEU A 232 -10.50 5.43 -7.22
C LEU A 232 -10.10 5.17 -8.68
N LEU A 233 -10.98 5.48 -9.64
CA LEU A 233 -10.68 5.39 -11.07
C LEU A 233 -9.46 6.25 -11.45
N LYS A 234 -9.37 7.48 -10.92
CA LYS A 234 -8.23 8.39 -11.15
C LYS A 234 -6.93 7.80 -10.60
N SER A 235 -6.95 7.25 -9.38
CA SER A 235 -5.76 6.65 -8.73
C SER A 235 -5.21 5.44 -9.50
N GLN A 236 -6.06 4.79 -10.31
CA GLN A 236 -5.70 3.63 -11.11
C GLN A 236 -5.48 3.95 -12.59
N ALA A 237 -5.44 5.24 -12.96
CA ALA A 237 -5.31 5.70 -14.34
C ALA A 237 -6.37 5.07 -15.29
N ARG A 238 -7.58 4.82 -14.79
CA ARG A 238 -8.71 4.33 -15.61
C ARG A 238 -9.45 5.50 -16.24
N THR A 239 -10.29 5.19 -17.23
CA THR A 239 -11.16 6.17 -17.88
C THR A 239 -12.12 6.77 -16.86
N LEU A 240 -12.12 8.10 -16.77
CA LEU A 240 -13.03 8.84 -15.91
C LEU A 240 -14.31 9.21 -16.70
N PRO A 241 -15.46 9.39 -16.01
CA PRO A 241 -16.64 9.96 -16.65
C PRO A 241 -16.36 11.35 -17.24
N PRO A 242 -17.23 11.83 -18.15
CA PRO A 242 -17.20 13.22 -18.62
C PRO A 242 -17.16 14.22 -17.45
N LEU A 243 -16.47 15.34 -17.65
CA LEU A 243 -16.34 16.39 -16.64
C LEU A 243 -17.73 16.90 -16.24
N GLN A 244 -18.08 16.75 -14.96
CA GLN A 244 -19.35 17.19 -14.38
C GLN A 244 -19.11 17.58 -12.91
N ILE A 245 -19.79 18.62 -12.43
CA ILE A 245 -19.82 18.93 -10.99
C ILE A 245 -20.64 17.92 -10.23
N LEU A 246 -20.05 17.38 -9.15
CA LEU A 246 -20.70 16.50 -8.19
C LEU A 246 -20.99 17.22 -6.86
N ALA A 247 -20.15 18.18 -6.48
CA ALA A 247 -20.37 19.00 -5.29
C ALA A 247 -19.70 20.37 -5.38
N VAL A 248 -20.26 21.33 -4.64
CA VAL A 248 -19.65 22.62 -4.33
C VAL A 248 -19.46 22.69 -2.83
N ILE A 249 -18.25 22.99 -2.40
CA ILE A 249 -17.88 23.22 -1.00
C ILE A 249 -17.45 24.67 -0.85
N TRP A 250 -17.95 25.31 0.19
CA TRP A 250 -17.68 26.69 0.53
C TRP A 250 -17.18 26.78 1.96
N GLU A 251 -15.97 27.31 2.11
CA GLU A 251 -15.32 27.56 3.38
C GLU A 251 -15.19 29.07 3.55
N LEU A 252 -15.95 29.65 4.48
CA LEU A 252 -15.92 31.08 4.77
C LEU A 252 -15.26 31.30 6.13
N PRO A 253 -14.40 32.32 6.27
CA PRO A 253 -13.83 32.63 7.56
C PRO A 253 -14.90 33.12 8.54
N GLY A 254 -14.72 32.80 9.81
CA GLY A 254 -15.48 33.35 10.94
C GLY A 254 -14.54 33.88 12.01
N ASP A 255 -15.09 34.58 13.00
CA ASP A 255 -14.31 35.21 14.06
C ASP A 255 -13.63 34.15 14.96
N ASP A 256 -14.41 33.15 15.39
CA ASP A 256 -13.94 32.04 16.25
C ASP A 256 -13.85 30.72 15.46
N ASP A 257 -14.94 30.33 14.78
CA ASP A 257 -15.03 29.12 13.95
C ASP A 257 -15.46 29.50 12.50
N PRO A 258 -14.92 28.83 11.47
CA PRO A 258 -15.31 29.09 10.08
C PRO A 258 -16.74 28.63 9.79
N ILE A 259 -17.40 29.22 8.79
CA ILE A 259 -18.64 28.64 8.24
C ILE A 259 -18.27 27.65 7.15
N PHE A 260 -18.91 26.49 7.17
CA PHE A 260 -18.72 25.44 6.17
C PHE A 260 -20.05 25.05 5.53
N LEU A 261 -20.08 24.98 4.20
CA LEU A 261 -21.22 24.45 3.45
C LEU A 261 -20.70 23.51 2.36
N ALA A 262 -21.29 22.33 2.25
CA ALA A 262 -21.10 21.42 1.13
C ALA A 262 -22.47 21.08 0.52
N CYS A 263 -22.63 21.30 -0.78
CA CYS A 263 -23.84 20.99 -1.54
C CYS A 263 -23.50 19.98 -2.63
N TYR A 264 -24.28 18.90 -2.70
CA TYR A 264 -24.05 17.80 -3.62
C TYR A 264 -25.16 17.71 -4.66
N GLN A 265 -24.83 17.13 -5.81
CA GLN A 265 -25.83 16.71 -6.78
C GLN A 265 -26.82 15.72 -6.12
N GLY A 266 -28.11 15.89 -6.40
CA GLY A 266 -29.19 15.20 -5.68
C GLY A 266 -29.74 15.98 -4.48
N GLY A 267 -29.27 17.20 -4.24
CA GLY A 267 -29.85 18.13 -3.25
C GLY A 267 -29.39 17.90 -1.82
N ILE A 268 -28.44 16.99 -1.58
CA ILE A 268 -27.88 16.76 -0.25
C ILE A 268 -27.03 17.99 0.14
N CYS A 269 -27.10 18.43 1.38
CA CYS A 269 -26.15 19.42 1.91
C CYS A 269 -25.66 19.10 3.32
N ILE A 270 -24.44 19.52 3.59
CA ILE A 270 -23.79 19.48 4.89
C ILE A 270 -23.43 20.93 5.26
N PHE A 271 -23.73 21.33 6.48
CA PHE A 271 -23.50 22.69 6.93
C PHE A 271 -22.97 22.69 8.37
N ILE A 272 -22.02 23.59 8.63
CA ILE A 272 -21.54 23.92 9.98
C ILE A 272 -21.61 25.45 10.08
N ASP A 273 -22.41 25.94 11.01
CA ASP A 273 -22.64 27.37 11.20
C ASP A 273 -21.58 28.04 12.09
N ARG A 274 -21.71 29.35 12.32
CA ARG A 274 -20.80 30.11 13.19
C ARG A 274 -20.88 29.75 14.66
N LEU A 275 -21.99 29.17 15.10
CA LEU A 275 -22.20 28.71 16.46
C LEU A 275 -21.71 27.27 16.64
N GLY A 276 -21.23 26.65 15.56
CA GLY A 276 -20.79 25.28 15.53
C GLY A 276 -21.92 24.25 15.38
N GLU A 277 -23.15 24.70 15.14
CA GLU A 277 -24.26 23.79 14.85
C GLU A 277 -24.00 23.07 13.53
N CYS A 278 -24.03 21.74 13.58
CA CYS A 278 -23.89 20.89 12.42
C CYS A 278 -25.27 20.52 11.88
N ALA A 279 -25.39 20.42 10.56
CA ALA A 279 -26.60 19.92 9.91
C ALA A 279 -26.22 19.08 8.70
N MET A 280 -26.93 17.98 8.51
CA MET A 280 -26.83 17.16 7.30
C MET A 280 -28.22 16.86 6.76
N VAL A 281 -28.56 17.48 5.63
CA VAL A 281 -29.87 17.36 5.02
C VAL A 281 -29.77 16.37 3.85
N THR A 282 -30.30 15.16 4.06
CA THR A 282 -30.32 14.10 3.04
C THR A 282 -31.65 13.99 2.30
N ALA A 283 -32.72 14.56 2.85
CA ALA A 283 -34.04 14.66 2.25
C ALA A 283 -34.47 16.14 2.19
N PRO A 284 -33.86 16.95 1.30
CA PRO A 284 -34.11 18.38 1.21
C PRO A 284 -35.57 18.71 0.84
N SER A 285 -36.06 19.85 1.34
CA SER A 285 -37.32 20.42 0.85
C SER A 285 -37.21 20.78 -0.64
N PRO A 286 -38.32 20.83 -1.40
CA PRO A 286 -38.28 21.21 -2.82
C PRO A 286 -37.61 22.57 -3.07
N LYS A 287 -37.75 23.51 -2.13
CA LYS A 287 -37.10 24.82 -2.19
C LYS A 287 -35.58 24.70 -2.06
N LEU A 288 -35.09 23.95 -1.06
CA LEU A 288 -33.65 23.74 -0.85
C LEU A 288 -33.03 22.99 -2.03
N SER A 289 -33.69 21.94 -2.54
CA SER A 289 -33.25 21.22 -3.74
C SER A 289 -33.07 22.14 -4.94
N ALA A 290 -34.06 23.02 -5.21
CA ALA A 290 -34.00 23.95 -6.33
C ALA A 290 -32.85 24.96 -6.21
N GLU A 291 -32.57 25.48 -5.00
CA GLU A 291 -31.44 26.39 -4.81
C GLU A 291 -30.09 25.67 -4.92
N ILE A 292 -29.98 24.41 -4.46
CA ILE A 292 -28.78 23.59 -4.65
C ILE A 292 -28.54 23.28 -6.13
N GLU A 293 -29.57 22.86 -6.87
CA GLU A 293 -29.46 22.60 -8.31
C GLU A 293 -29.02 23.86 -9.07
N LYS A 294 -29.59 25.01 -8.73
CA LYS A 294 -29.20 26.30 -9.29
C LYS A 294 -27.75 26.66 -8.96
N LEU A 295 -27.29 26.42 -7.72
CA LEU A 295 -25.90 26.61 -7.32
C LEU A 295 -24.95 25.74 -8.15
N LEU A 296 -25.25 24.44 -8.28
CA LEU A 296 -24.43 23.48 -9.04
C LEU A 296 -24.39 23.84 -10.53
N ALA A 297 -25.52 24.25 -11.12
CA ALA A 297 -25.58 24.68 -12.52
C ALA A 297 -24.74 25.94 -12.79
N GLN A 298 -24.71 26.89 -11.86
CA GLN A 298 -23.84 28.07 -11.97
C GLN A 298 -22.36 27.71 -11.80
N ALA A 299 -22.06 26.82 -10.84
CA ALA A 299 -20.72 26.31 -10.63
C ALA A 299 -20.19 25.57 -11.87
N ASP A 300 -21.05 24.87 -12.61
CA ASP A 300 -20.64 24.15 -13.82
C ASP A 300 -20.11 25.11 -14.91
N GLN A 301 -20.72 26.29 -15.04
CA GLN A 301 -20.27 27.36 -15.94
C GLN A 301 -18.90 27.93 -15.58
N TRP A 302 -18.39 27.63 -14.39
CA TRP A 302 -17.09 28.07 -13.88
C TRP A 302 -15.96 27.08 -14.11
N LEU A 303 -16.26 25.83 -14.46
CA LEU A 303 -15.25 24.76 -14.47
C LEU A 303 -14.05 25.06 -15.36
N ASP A 304 -14.27 25.69 -16.52
CA ASP A 304 -13.19 26.03 -17.45
C ASP A 304 -12.33 27.22 -16.99
N ARG A 305 -12.84 28.01 -16.01
CA ARG A 305 -12.14 29.18 -15.47
C ARG A 305 -11.29 28.85 -14.24
N VAL A 306 -11.63 27.76 -13.54
CA VAL A 306 -10.91 27.34 -12.33
C VAL A 306 -9.90 26.26 -12.69
N ALA A 307 -8.64 26.48 -12.33
CA ALA A 307 -7.59 25.49 -12.57
C ALA A 307 -7.86 24.19 -11.80
N LYS A 308 -7.44 23.07 -12.39
CA LYS A 308 -7.46 21.78 -11.72
C LYS A 308 -6.52 21.80 -10.51
N TYR A 309 -6.99 21.26 -9.40
CA TYR A 309 -6.22 21.14 -8.17
C TYR A 309 -5.79 19.66 -8.02
N ASP A 310 -4.52 19.40 -8.33
CA ASP A 310 -3.93 18.05 -8.33
C ASP A 310 -3.13 17.71 -7.07
N PHE A 311 -3.16 18.60 -6.07
CA PHE A 311 -2.47 18.40 -4.79
C PHE A 311 -3.42 17.81 -3.73
N PRO A 312 -2.88 17.27 -2.62
CA PRO A 312 -3.69 16.91 -1.46
C PRO A 312 -4.52 18.10 -0.96
N ARG A 313 -5.67 17.82 -0.36
CA ARG A 313 -6.57 18.86 0.16
C ARG A 313 -5.79 19.79 1.12
N PRO A 314 -5.74 21.10 0.81
CA PRO A 314 -5.05 22.03 1.69
C PRO A 314 -5.79 22.15 3.02
N ALA A 315 -5.11 22.63 4.06
CA ALA A 315 -5.76 23.00 5.31
C ALA A 315 -6.88 24.03 5.07
N ALA A 316 -7.79 24.20 6.03
CA ALA A 316 -8.83 25.23 5.94
C ALA A 316 -8.20 26.60 5.63
N PRO A 317 -8.89 27.47 4.87
CA PRO A 317 -8.35 28.77 4.51
C PRO A 317 -8.09 29.62 5.78
N PRO A 318 -7.09 30.52 5.75
CA PRO A 318 -6.85 31.44 6.85
C PRO A 318 -8.06 32.37 7.07
N ALA A 319 -8.19 32.95 8.26
CA ALA A 319 -9.34 33.74 8.70
C ALA A 319 -9.68 34.99 7.84
N THR A 320 -8.86 35.38 6.87
CA THR A 320 -9.16 36.49 5.93
C THR A 320 -9.66 35.99 4.58
N ASN A 321 -9.48 34.70 4.29
CA ASN A 321 -9.72 34.11 2.99
C ASN A 321 -10.92 33.20 3.04
N ALA A 322 -11.66 33.17 1.94
CA ALA A 322 -12.67 32.16 1.69
C ALA A 322 -12.21 31.24 0.57
N ARG A 323 -12.70 30.00 0.57
CA ARG A 323 -12.39 29.00 -0.45
C ARG A 323 -13.65 28.39 -1.05
N LEU A 324 -13.74 28.47 -2.38
CA LEU A 324 -14.66 27.66 -3.20
C LEU A 324 -13.92 26.41 -3.65
N THR A 325 -14.45 25.24 -3.34
CA THR A 325 -13.95 23.96 -3.83
C THR A 325 -15.03 23.28 -4.66
N PHE A 326 -14.74 23.01 -5.93
CA PHE A 326 -15.57 22.27 -6.85
C PHE A 326 -15.08 20.83 -6.90
N ILE A 327 -15.93 19.88 -6.54
CA ILE A 327 -15.64 18.45 -6.70
C ILE A 327 -16.30 17.98 -7.98
N THR A 328 -15.48 17.46 -8.90
CA THR A 328 -15.92 16.99 -10.22
C THR A 328 -15.61 15.51 -10.40
N THR A 329 -16.21 14.90 -11.42
CA THR A 329 -15.87 13.55 -11.89
C THR A 329 -14.39 13.38 -12.27
N GLN A 330 -13.68 14.47 -12.58
CA GLN A 330 -12.26 14.45 -12.96
C GLN A 330 -11.29 14.92 -11.85
N GLY A 331 -11.83 15.17 -10.65
CA GLY A 331 -11.07 15.59 -9.48
C GLY A 331 -11.53 16.94 -8.92
N THR A 332 -10.68 17.52 -8.07
CA THR A 332 -11.00 18.75 -7.34
C THR A 332 -10.47 19.97 -8.08
N ARG A 333 -11.19 21.08 -7.98
CA ARG A 333 -10.77 22.42 -8.40
C ARG A 333 -11.05 23.37 -7.25
N ALA A 334 -10.17 24.33 -6.98
CA ALA A 334 -10.38 25.25 -5.87
C ALA A 334 -9.94 26.67 -6.22
N VAL A 335 -10.68 27.64 -5.69
CA VAL A 335 -10.33 29.07 -5.69
C VAL A 335 -10.30 29.52 -4.25
N GLU A 336 -9.17 30.09 -3.83
CA GLU A 336 -9.03 30.73 -2.53
C GLU A 336 -8.54 32.17 -2.74
N GLN A 337 -9.26 33.13 -2.15
CA GLN A 337 -8.92 34.55 -2.16
C GLN A 337 -9.47 35.21 -0.89
N SER A 338 -9.17 36.50 -0.68
CA SER A 338 -9.81 37.24 0.40
C SER A 338 -11.33 37.21 0.22
N TRP A 339 -12.08 37.17 1.32
CA TRP A 339 -13.55 37.18 1.25
C TRP A 339 -14.07 38.42 0.49
N ALA A 340 -13.45 39.58 0.72
CA ALA A 340 -13.79 40.81 0.03
C ALA A 340 -13.64 40.68 -1.51
N ASP A 341 -12.55 40.06 -1.97
CA ASP A 341 -12.31 39.87 -3.40
C ASP A 341 -13.34 38.91 -4.02
N ILE A 342 -13.63 37.78 -3.36
CA ILE A 342 -14.65 36.83 -3.85
C ILE A 342 -16.04 37.48 -3.89
N TYR A 343 -16.39 38.27 -2.89
CA TYR A 343 -17.69 38.94 -2.82
C TYR A 343 -17.85 40.05 -3.87
N HIS A 344 -16.79 40.81 -4.13
CA HIS A 344 -16.83 41.93 -5.07
C HIS A 344 -16.53 41.54 -6.52
N HIS A 345 -15.91 40.39 -6.76
CA HIS A 345 -15.59 39.96 -8.12
C HIS A 345 -16.88 39.67 -8.93
N PRO A 346 -17.05 40.28 -10.13
CA PRO A 346 -18.30 40.24 -10.87
C PRO A 346 -18.77 38.83 -11.20
N ASP A 347 -17.83 37.95 -11.56
CA ASP A 347 -18.17 36.58 -11.89
C ASP A 347 -18.72 35.86 -10.65
N SER A 348 -18.07 35.97 -9.49
CA SER A 348 -18.34 35.10 -8.32
C SER A 348 -19.53 35.55 -7.53
N ARG A 349 -19.94 36.81 -7.68
CA ARG A 349 -21.13 37.36 -7.03
C ARG A 349 -22.36 36.49 -7.24
N GLN A 350 -22.58 35.98 -8.44
CA GLN A 350 -23.74 35.14 -8.71
C GLN A 350 -23.71 33.84 -7.89
N LEU A 351 -22.54 33.20 -7.83
CA LEU A 351 -22.33 31.97 -7.06
C LEU A 351 -22.50 32.22 -5.56
N VAL A 352 -21.95 33.34 -5.05
CA VAL A 352 -22.12 33.76 -3.65
C VAL A 352 -23.59 34.00 -3.31
N THR A 353 -24.34 34.70 -4.17
CA THR A 353 -25.78 34.91 -3.96
C THR A 353 -26.53 33.58 -3.96
N SER A 354 -26.15 32.60 -4.79
CA SER A 354 -26.72 31.27 -4.76
C SER A 354 -26.37 30.49 -3.49
N ILE A 355 -25.16 30.63 -2.96
CA ILE A 355 -24.76 30.07 -1.66
C ILE A 355 -25.62 30.67 -0.54
N GLU A 356 -25.79 32.00 -0.51
CA GLU A 356 -26.66 32.68 0.47
C GLU A 356 -28.10 32.19 0.38
N ALA A 357 -28.63 31.97 -0.83
CA ALA A 357 -29.97 31.44 -1.04
C ALA A 357 -30.11 30.00 -0.52
N VAL A 358 -29.10 29.15 -0.70
CA VAL A 358 -29.05 27.81 -0.11
C VAL A 358 -29.07 27.91 1.42
N LEU A 359 -28.20 28.74 2.01
CA LEU A 359 -28.15 28.92 3.46
C LEU A 359 -29.50 29.37 4.05
N GLN A 360 -30.21 30.27 3.37
CA GLN A 360 -31.56 30.71 3.76
C GLN A 360 -32.66 29.65 3.53
N ALA A 361 -32.39 28.62 2.74
CA ALA A 361 -33.31 27.53 2.46
C ALA A 361 -33.08 26.31 3.35
N ILE A 362 -31.96 26.26 4.09
CA ILE A 362 -31.73 25.25 5.13
C ILE A 362 -32.77 25.46 6.24
N PRO A 363 -33.50 24.42 6.68
CA PRO A 363 -34.49 24.54 7.74
C PRO A 363 -33.88 25.06 9.04
N ASP A 364 -34.61 25.91 9.76
CA ASP A 364 -34.24 26.33 11.11
C ASP A 364 -34.51 25.23 12.15
N ASP A 365 -35.46 24.34 11.88
CA ASP A 365 -35.87 23.26 12.79
C ASP A 365 -34.78 22.16 12.86
N PRO A 366 -34.19 21.91 14.04
CA PRO A 366 -33.21 20.83 14.22
C PRO A 366 -33.75 19.44 13.89
N SER A 367 -35.05 19.20 13.98
CA SER A 367 -35.65 17.89 13.64
C SER A 367 -35.62 17.59 12.15
N GLU A 368 -35.54 18.62 11.30
CA GLU A 368 -35.34 18.48 9.85
C GLU A 368 -33.85 18.39 9.47
N ARG A 369 -32.95 18.70 10.42
CA ARG A 369 -31.50 18.56 10.31
C ARG A 369 -31.08 17.20 10.90
N ALA A 370 -31.07 16.15 10.08
CA ALA A 370 -30.56 14.87 10.55
C ALA A 370 -29.08 15.00 10.93
N LEU A 371 -28.73 14.63 12.16
CA LEU A 371 -27.34 14.40 12.59
C LEU A 371 -27.16 12.92 12.91
#